data_AF-A0A5E4GAG3-F1
#
_entry.id   AF-A0A5E4GAG3-F1
#
_cell.length_a   1.000
_cell.length_b   1.000
_cell.length_c   1.000
_cell.angle_alpha   90.00
_cell.angle_beta   90.00
_cell.angle_gamma   90.00
#
_symmetry.space_group_name_H-M   'P 1'
#
loop_
_entity.id
_entity.type
_entity.pdbx_description
1 polymer ?
#
loop_
_entity_poly.entity_id
_entity_poly.type
_entity_poly.pdbx_seq_one_letter_code
_entity_poly.pdbx_strand_id
1 'polypeptide(L)'
;TLLLRHNLDVMHIEKNICESIVGTLLNMKGKTEDNLKSHKDLKDMGIQKTLYLNDDEAICKARSFTLSKQEEHLFCKRTLDLRLPYGYSSNIANRVSFRP
;
A
#
# COMPACT_ATOMS: atom_id res chain seq x y z
N THR A 1 -19.19 -8.98 28.31
CA THR A 1 -19.03 -8.60 26.88
C THR A 1 -18.12 -7.38 26.83
N LEU A 2 -16.89 -7.52 26.31
CA LEU A 2 -15.87 -6.45 26.36
C LEU A 2 -16.27 -5.25 25.48
N LEU A 3 -16.45 -4.08 26.10
CA LEU A 3 -16.77 -2.77 25.52
C LEU A 3 -15.59 -2.11 24.75
N LEU A 4 -14.65 -2.91 24.21
CA LEU A 4 -13.44 -2.41 23.56
C LEU A 4 -13.65 -1.88 22.13
N ARG A 5 -14.82 -2.14 21.52
CA ARG A 5 -15.07 -1.85 20.10
C ARG A 5 -15.20 -0.35 19.76
N HIS A 6 -15.36 0.53 20.73
CA HIS A 6 -15.55 1.98 20.47
C HIS A 6 -14.27 2.83 20.61
N ASN A 7 -13.13 2.23 20.95
CA ASN A 7 -11.87 2.96 21.11
C ASN A 7 -10.95 2.86 19.88
N LEU A 8 -11.34 2.11 18.86
CA LEU A 8 -10.60 1.99 17.62
C LEU A 8 -11.22 2.92 16.58
N ASP A 9 -10.47 3.92 16.18
CA ASP A 9 -10.84 4.79 15.07
C ASP A 9 -10.62 4.05 13.75
N VAL A 10 -11.65 3.29 13.35
CA VAL A 10 -11.62 2.43 12.15
C VAL A 10 -11.29 3.25 10.90
N MET A 11 -11.80 4.48 10.79
CA MET A 11 -11.56 5.35 9.63
C MET A 11 -10.07 5.70 9.50
N HIS A 12 -9.42 6.07 10.60
CA HIS A 12 -7.99 6.38 10.58
C HIS A 12 -7.13 5.14 10.37
N ILE A 13 -7.52 3.99 10.93
CA ILE A 13 -6.82 2.72 10.73
C ILE A 13 -6.89 2.29 9.26
N GLU A 14 -8.09 2.27 8.68
CA GLU A 14 -8.29 1.91 7.27
C GLU A 14 -7.55 2.86 6.34
N LYS A 15 -7.60 4.17 6.61
CA LYS A 15 -6.85 5.16 5.83
C LYS A 15 -5.35 4.89 5.87
N ASN A 16 -4.79 4.67 7.06
CA ASN A 16 -3.36 4.44 7.24
C ASN A 16 -2.89 3.17 6.50
N ILE A 17 -3.63 2.07 6.64
CA ILE A 17 -3.32 0.80 5.96
C ILE A 17 -3.42 0.97 4.43
N CYS A 18 -4.49 1.58 3.93
CA CYS A 18 -4.67 1.81 2.49
C CYS A 18 -3.58 2.72 1.91
N GLU A 19 -3.21 3.79 2.60
CA GLU A 19 -2.13 4.70 2.16
C GLU A 19 -0.78 3.97 2.10
N SER A 20 -0.49 3.10 3.07
CA SER A 20 0.71 2.25 3.07
C SER A 20 0.74 1.29 1.87
N ILE A 21 -0.36 0.55 1.64
CA ILE A 21 -0.47 -0.41 0.52
C ILE A 21 -0.28 0.28 -0.82
N VAL A 22 -1.02 1.37 -1.06
CA VAL A 22 -0.90 2.13 -2.32
C VAL A 22 0.49 2.76 -2.46
N GLY A 23 1.06 3.25 -1.36
CA GLY A 23 2.40 3.80 -1.32
C GLY A 23 3.48 2.80 -1.70
N THR A 24 3.36 1.55 -1.25
CA THR A 24 4.28 0.46 -1.62
C THR A 24 4.10 0.00 -3.07
N LEU A 25 2.85 -0.18 -3.53
CA LEU A 25 2.56 -0.60 -4.91
C LEU A 25 3.05 0.41 -5.96
N LEU A 26 2.88 1.71 -5.70
CA LEU A 26 3.26 2.80 -6.61
C LEU A 26 4.61 3.44 -6.27
N ASN A 27 5.38 2.83 -5.36
CA ASN A 27 6.67 3.34 -4.86
C ASN A 27 6.67 4.85 -4.55
N MET A 28 5.64 5.29 -3.83
CA MET A 28 5.49 6.69 -3.43
C MET A 28 6.44 7.01 -2.28
N LYS A 29 7.44 7.87 -2.56
CA LYS A 29 8.42 8.30 -1.57
C LYS A 29 7.73 8.86 -0.31
N GLY A 30 8.04 8.30 0.85
CA GLY A 30 7.51 8.73 2.15
C GLY A 30 6.11 8.21 2.50
N LYS A 31 5.51 7.36 1.66
CA LYS A 31 4.26 6.64 1.97
C LYS A 31 4.41 5.12 2.00
N THR A 32 5.52 4.60 1.45
CA THR A 32 5.82 3.18 1.55
C THR A 32 6.36 2.83 2.93
N GLU A 33 5.78 1.80 3.54
CA GLU A 33 6.31 1.19 4.78
C GLU A 33 7.33 0.08 4.48
N ASP A 34 7.64 -0.13 3.21
CA ASP A 34 8.72 -1.00 2.76
C ASP A 34 10.07 -0.30 2.97
N ASN A 35 10.68 -0.54 4.13
CA ASN A 35 11.90 0.11 4.57
C ASN A 35 12.80 -0.87 5.34
N LEU A 36 14.06 -0.51 5.55
CA LEU A 36 15.02 -1.41 6.21
C LEU A 36 14.59 -1.82 7.63
N LYS A 37 13.79 -0.98 8.31
CA LYS A 37 13.27 -1.28 9.65
C LYS A 37 12.18 -2.36 9.58
N SER A 38 11.21 -2.22 8.68
CA SER A 38 10.14 -3.21 8.53
C SER A 38 10.68 -4.58 8.13
N HIS A 39 11.76 -4.66 7.37
CA HIS A 39 12.43 -5.94 7.06
C HIS A 39 13.15 -6.57 8.26
N LYS A 40 13.72 -5.75 9.17
CA LYS A 40 14.24 -6.25 10.45
C LYS A 40 13.12 -6.76 11.33
N ASP A 41 12.01 -6.03 11.40
CA ASP A 41 10.83 -6.45 12.17
C ASP A 41 10.25 -7.77 11.61
N LEU A 42 10.21 -7.96 10.28
CA LEU A 42 9.81 -9.24 9.66
C LEU A 42 10.72 -10.40 10.08
N LYS A 43 12.04 -10.16 10.20
CA LYS A 43 13.02 -11.15 10.66
C LYS A 43 12.82 -11.47 12.14
N ASP A 44 12.63 -10.47 12.98
CA ASP A 44 12.42 -10.62 14.41
C ASP A 44 11.09 -11.35 14.70
N MET A 45 10.05 -11.09 13.90
CA MET A 45 8.77 -11.79 13.96
C MET A 45 8.80 -13.20 13.35
N GLY A 46 9.88 -13.60 12.65
CA GLY A 46 10.00 -14.93 12.06
C GLY A 46 9.09 -15.19 10.85
N ILE A 47 8.54 -14.14 10.22
CA ILE A 47 7.59 -14.22 9.11
C ILE A 47 8.20 -13.76 7.78
N GLN A 48 7.68 -14.26 6.65
CA GLN A 48 8.12 -13.88 5.28
C GLN A 48 9.65 -13.95 5.06
N LYS A 49 10.24 -15.12 5.35
CA LYS A 49 11.69 -15.39 5.25
C LYS A 49 12.33 -15.00 3.91
N THR A 50 11.56 -15.03 2.83
CA THR A 50 12.01 -14.61 1.49
C THR A 50 12.39 -13.13 1.45
N LEU A 51 11.79 -12.30 2.29
CA LEU A 51 12.01 -10.86 2.37
C LEU A 51 13.14 -10.46 3.32
N TYR A 52 13.83 -11.39 4.00
CA TYR A 52 14.92 -11.00 4.89
C TYR A 52 16.05 -10.32 4.11
N LEU A 53 16.39 -9.09 4.48
CA LEU A 53 17.47 -8.35 3.84
C LEU A 53 18.83 -8.82 4.36
N ASN A 54 19.73 -9.04 3.42
CA ASN A 54 21.17 -8.89 3.62
C ASN A 54 21.51 -7.47 3.13
N ASP A 55 22.51 -6.81 3.72
CA ASP A 55 22.76 -5.36 3.54
C ASP A 55 22.88 -4.92 2.06
N ASP A 56 23.30 -5.81 1.15
CA ASP A 56 23.40 -5.53 -0.30
C ASP A 56 22.13 -5.84 -1.12
N GLU A 57 21.24 -6.72 -0.64
CA GLU A 57 19.99 -7.11 -1.34
C GLU A 57 18.78 -6.23 -0.97
N ALA A 58 18.96 -5.33 0.00
CA ALA A 58 17.94 -4.43 0.53
C ALA A 58 17.12 -3.72 -0.55
N ILE A 59 17.81 -3.16 -1.54
CA ILE A 59 17.22 -2.36 -2.62
C ILE A 59 16.44 -3.25 -3.60
N CYS A 60 16.90 -4.49 -3.81
CA CYS A 60 16.30 -5.41 -4.78
C CYS A 60 14.99 -6.02 -4.27
N LYS A 61 14.91 -6.37 -2.99
CA LYS A 61 13.68 -6.94 -2.39
C LYS A 61 12.57 -5.91 -2.20
N ALA A 62 12.92 -4.66 -1.89
CA ALA A 62 11.93 -3.57 -1.83
C ALA A 62 11.21 -3.33 -3.16
N ARG A 63 11.83 -3.69 -4.29
CA ARG A 63 11.20 -3.60 -5.62
C ARG A 63 10.22 -4.74 -5.93
N SER A 64 10.16 -5.80 -5.13
CA SER A 64 9.34 -6.98 -5.45
C SER A 64 7.83 -6.71 -5.40
N PHE A 65 7.39 -5.70 -4.65
CA PHE A 65 5.97 -5.31 -4.56
C PHE A 65 5.64 -4.04 -5.34
N THR A 66 6.65 -3.36 -5.89
CA THR A 66 6.47 -2.18 -6.72
C THR A 66 5.99 -2.60 -8.11
N LEU A 67 4.90 -1.99 -8.57
CA LEU A 67 4.42 -2.16 -9.93
C LEU A 67 5.43 -1.60 -10.93
N SER A 68 5.57 -2.25 -12.08
CA SER A 68 6.30 -1.64 -13.19
C SER A 68 5.56 -0.40 -13.68
N LYS A 69 6.25 0.53 -14.36
CA LYS A 69 5.61 1.74 -14.91
C LYS A 69 4.38 1.44 -15.80
N GLN A 70 4.41 0.31 -16.52
CA GLN A 70 3.29 -0.12 -17.36
C GLN A 70 2.10 -0.58 -16.50
N GLU A 71 2.37 -1.32 -15.43
CA GLU A 71 1.34 -1.79 -14.49
C GLU A 71 0.78 -0.64 -13.65
N GLU A 72 1.61 0.32 -13.23
CA GLU A 72 1.16 1.55 -12.56
C GLU A 72 0.19 2.34 -13.46
N HIS A 73 0.54 2.48 -14.73
CA HIS A 73 -0.31 3.14 -15.71
C HIS A 73 -1.62 2.40 -15.93
N LEU A 74 -1.57 1.05 -16.01
CA LEU A 74 -2.78 0.23 -16.12
C LEU A 74 -3.65 0.36 -14.85
N PHE A 75 -3.05 0.34 -13.66
CA PHE A 75 -3.74 0.51 -12.39
C PHE A 75 -4.45 1.86 -12.31
N CYS A 76 -3.76 2.95 -12.65
CA CYS A 76 -4.35 4.30 -12.69
C CYS A 76 -5.50 4.40 -13.70
N LYS A 77 -5.33 3.83 -14.90
CA LYS A 77 -6.38 3.79 -15.91
C LYS A 77 -7.62 3.01 -15.44
N ARG A 78 -7.43 1.83 -14.85
CA ARG A 78 -8.53 1.03 -14.29
C ARG A 78 -9.25 1.75 -13.17
N THR A 79 -8.52 2.47 -12.33
CA THR A 79 -9.09 3.26 -11.23
C THR A 79 -9.89 4.46 -11.74
N LEU A 80 -9.46 5.07 -12.85
CA LEU A 80 -10.20 6.14 -13.53
C LEU A 80 -11.51 5.63 -14.17
N ASP A 81 -11.45 4.47 -14.82
CA ASP A 81 -12.58 3.84 -15.51
C ASP A 81 -13.56 3.13 -14.55
N LEU A 82 -13.23 3.05 -13.25
CA LEU A 82 -13.99 2.31 -12.25
C LEU A 82 -15.36 2.97 -12.00
N ARG A 83 -16.43 2.28 -12.38
CA ARG A 83 -17.82 2.67 -12.08
C ARG A 83 -18.35 1.79 -10.96
N LEU A 84 -18.74 2.42 -9.86
CA LEU A 84 -19.29 1.75 -8.69
C LEU A 84 -20.81 2.04 -8.58
N PRO A 85 -21.59 1.16 -7.94
CA PRO A 85 -23.00 1.40 -7.67
C PRO A 85 -23.22 2.71 -6.90
N TYR A 86 -24.37 3.32 -7.11
CA TYR A 86 -24.73 4.56 -6.42
C TYR A 86 -24.70 4.36 -4.89
N GLY A 87 -24.03 5.28 -4.18
CA GLY A 87 -23.87 5.24 -2.73
C GLY A 87 -22.74 4.35 -2.20
N TYR A 88 -22.01 3.62 -3.05
CA TYR A 88 -20.92 2.75 -2.62
C TYR A 88 -19.62 3.52 -2.29
N SER A 89 -19.27 4.51 -3.11
CA SER A 89 -18.12 5.37 -2.86
C SER A 89 -18.29 6.75 -3.47
N SER A 90 -17.44 7.68 -3.05
CA SER A 90 -17.14 8.91 -3.79
C SER A 90 -16.66 8.60 -5.20
N ASN A 91 -16.75 9.55 -6.13
CA ASN A 91 -16.17 9.40 -7.46
C ASN A 91 -14.63 9.30 -7.37
N ILE A 92 -14.10 8.09 -7.43
CA ILE A 92 -12.67 7.79 -7.27
C ILE A 92 -11.85 8.37 -8.44
N ALA A 93 -12.45 8.50 -9.62
CA ALA A 93 -11.79 9.10 -10.78
C ALA A 93 -11.26 10.52 -10.49
N ASN A 94 -11.96 11.30 -9.65
CA ASN A 94 -11.53 12.64 -9.25
C ASN A 94 -10.30 12.65 -8.34
N ARG A 95 -9.89 11.50 -7.80
CA ARG A 95 -8.74 11.36 -6.90
C ARG A 95 -7.49 10.84 -7.60
N VAL A 96 -7.57 10.58 -8.91
CA VAL A 96 -6.45 10.09 -9.71
C VAL A 96 -6.03 11.18 -10.70
N SER A 97 -4.81 11.72 -10.52
CA SER A 97 -4.19 12.61 -11.51
C SER A 97 -3.39 11.77 -12.50
N PHE A 98 -4.00 11.46 -13.63
CA PHE A 98 -3.37 10.68 -14.70
C PHE A 98 -3.06 11.61 -15.88
N ARG A 99 -1.77 11.73 -16.23
CA ARG A 99 -1.34 12.45 -17.44
C ARG A 99 -0.99 11.40 -18.49
N PRO A 100 -1.71 11.36 -19.63
CA PRO A 100 -1.46 10.40 -20.69
C PRO A 100 -0.09 10.61 -21.35
#